data_AF-A0A4S0FZ56-F1
#
_entry.id   AF-A0A4S0FZ56-F1
#
_cell.length_a   1.000
_cell.length_b   1.000
_cell.length_c   1.000
_cell.angle_alpha   90.00
_cell.angle_beta   90.00
_cell.angle_gamma   90.00
#
_symmetry.space_group_name_H-M   'P 1'
#
loop_
_entity.id
_entity.type
_entity.pdbx_description
1 polymer ?
#
loop_
_entity_poly.entity_id
_entity_poly.type
_entity_poly.pdbx_seq_one_letter_code
_entity_poly.pdbx_strand_id
1 'polypeptide(L)' 'MDFFDMLVSILGSTVRLTIPLLFTALAGLFSERAGVFDIGLEGKMLAAAFASACVAYITANPW' A
#
# COMPACT_ATOMS: atom_id res chain seq x y z
N MET A 1 -3.04 5.12 -29.79
CA MET A 1 -3.21 5.79 -28.49
C MET A 1 -3.33 4.78 -27.35
N ASP A 2 -4.02 3.65 -27.55
CA ASP A 2 -4.29 2.65 -26.49
C ASP A 2 -3.05 2.08 -25.72
N PHE A 3 -2.01 1.63 -26.43
CA PHE A 3 -0.88 0.96 -25.76
C PHE A 3 0.00 1.91 -24.94
N PHE A 4 0.25 3.12 -25.46
CA PHE A 4 1.09 4.10 -24.77
C PHE A 4 0.41 4.59 -23.48
N ASP A 5 -0.88 4.88 -23.54
CA ASP A 5 -1.66 5.32 -22.38
C ASP A 5 -1.75 4.21 -21.31
N MET A 6 -1.91 2.95 -21.74
CA MET A 6 -1.86 1.78 -20.84
C MET A 6 -0.50 1.69 -20.14
N LEU A 7 0.61 1.81 -20.88
CA LEU A 7 1.95 1.73 -20.32
C LEU A 7 2.18 2.82 -19.26
N VAL A 8 1.81 4.06 -19.56
CA VAL A 8 1.91 5.19 -18.63
C VAL A 8 1.06 4.96 -17.38
N SER A 9 -0.17 4.46 -17.54
CA SER A 9 -1.06 4.14 -16.42
C SER A 9 -0.48 3.07 -15.49
N ILE A 10 0.07 1.99 -16.07
CA ILE A 10 0.72 0.91 -15.31
C ILE A 10 1.92 1.47 -14.53
N LEU A 11 2.82 2.20 -15.19
CA LEU A 11 3.97 2.79 -14.52
C LEU A 11 3.56 3.75 -13.40
N GLY A 12 2.55 4.59 -13.64
CA GLY A 12 2.00 5.49 -12.62
C GLY A 12 1.41 4.72 -11.43
N SER A 13 0.71 3.62 -11.66
CA SER A 13 0.17 2.76 -10.60
C SER A 13 1.27 2.05 -9.81
N THR A 14 2.32 1.57 -10.48
CA THR A 14 3.47 0.92 -9.86
C THR A 14 4.13 1.84 -8.85
N VAL A 15 4.42 3.09 -9.21
CA VAL A 15 5.06 4.05 -8.30
C VAL A 15 4.17 4.32 -7.08
N ARG A 16 2.87 4.52 -7.27
CA ARG A 16 1.93 4.79 -6.17
C ARG A 16 1.78 3.61 -5.21
N LEU A 17 1.71 2.38 -5.73
CA LEU A 17 1.49 1.18 -4.94
C LEU A 17 2.78 0.62 -4.32
N THR A 18 3.95 0.93 -4.88
CA THR A 18 5.24 0.41 -4.37
C THR A 18 5.49 0.83 -2.93
N ILE A 19 5.20 2.09 -2.57
CA ILE A 19 5.46 2.61 -1.21
C ILE A 19 4.74 1.78 -0.12
N PRO A 20 3.40 1.62 -0.15
CA PRO A 20 2.71 0.83 0.86
C PRO A 20 3.10 -0.66 0.82
N LEU A 21 3.29 -1.23 -0.37
CA LEU A 21 3.69 -2.64 -0.51
C LEU A 21 5.09 -2.92 0.06
N LEU A 22 6.02 -1.99 -0.12
CA LEU A 22 7.38 -2.11 0.39
C LEU A 22 7.39 -2.08 1.93
N PHE A 23 6.59 -1.21 2.56
CA PHE A 23 6.46 -1.21 4.03
C PHE A 23 5.89 -2.53 4.57
N THR A 24 4.86 -3.07 3.91
CA THR A 24 4.31 -4.40 4.22
C THR A 24 5.38 -5.49 4.09
N ALA A 25 6.13 -5.50 2.99
CA ALA A 25 7.19 -6.48 2.76
C ALA A 25 8.31 -6.39 3.80
N LEU A 26 8.73 -5.16 4.16
CA LEU A 26 9.71 -4.93 5.22
C LEU A 26 9.22 -5.45 6.57
N ALA A 27 7.97 -5.15 6.94
CA ALA A 27 7.38 -5.66 8.18
C ALA A 27 7.38 -7.19 8.24
N GLY A 28 7.09 -7.87 7.12
CA GLY A 28 7.21 -9.32 7.00
C GLY A 28 8.64 -9.81 7.23
N LEU A 29 9.63 -9.19 6.57
CA LEU A 29 11.05 -9.52 6.72
C LEU A 29 11.54 -9.32 8.17
N PHE A 30 11.09 -8.28 8.86
CA PHE A 30 11.38 -8.09 10.29
C PHE A 30 10.75 -9.19 11.15
N SER A 31 9.49 -9.56 10.87
CA SER A 31 8.78 -10.62 11.59
C SER A 31 9.48 -11.98 11.43
N GLU A 32 9.85 -12.32 10.20
CA GLU A 32 10.57 -13.57 9.91
C GLU A 32 11.91 -13.64 10.65
N ARG A 33 12.65 -12.53 10.71
CA ARG A 33 13.90 -12.47 11.49
C ARG A 33 13.69 -12.61 13.00
N ALA A 34 12.52 -12.25 13.51
CA ALA A 34 12.13 -12.48 14.90
C ALA A 34 11.65 -13.92 15.17
N GLY A 35 11.61 -14.79 14.14
CA GLY A 35 11.07 -16.14 14.23
C GLY A 35 9.54 -16.18 14.36
N VAL A 36 8.85 -15.09 13.99
CA VAL A 36 7.40 -14.97 14.10
C VAL A 36 6.80 -14.86 12.71
N PHE A 37 5.74 -15.62 12.43
CA PHE A 37 5.01 -15.52 11.18
C PHE A 37 3.84 -14.53 11.33
N ASP A 38 3.96 -13.35 10.71
CA ASP A 38 2.92 -12.32 10.81
C ASP A 38 1.83 -12.51 9.76
N ILE A 39 0.82 -13.32 10.10
CA ILE A 39 -0.37 -13.51 9.27
C ILE A 39 -1.29 -12.28 9.24
N GLY A 40 -1.07 -11.31 10.14
CA GLY A 40 -1.89 -10.10 10.26
C GLY A 40 -1.53 -9.00 9.27
N LEU A 41 -0.55 -9.22 8.39
CA LEU A 41 -0.05 -8.22 7.45
C LEU A 41 -1.13 -7.66 6.51
N GLU A 42 -2.02 -8.52 6.02
CA GLU A 42 -3.17 -8.11 5.21
C GLU A 42 -4.13 -7.22 6.00
N GLY A 43 -4.38 -7.57 7.28
CA GLY A 43 -5.19 -6.77 8.18
C GLY A 43 -4.57 -5.39 8.47
N LYS A 44 -3.24 -5.31 8.61
CA LYS A 44 -2.53 -4.03 8.81
C LYS A 44 -2.66 -3.12 7.59
N MET A 45 -2.57 -3.68 6.37
CA MET A 45 -2.80 -2.92 5.14
C MET A 45 -4.24 -2.40 5.05
N LEU A 46 -5.23 -3.25 5.35
CA LEU A 46 -6.64 -2.86 5.30
C LEU A 46 -6.96 -1.78 6.35
N ALA A 47 -6.44 -1.93 7.57
CA ALA A 47 -6.59 -0.94 8.63
C ALA A 47 -5.98 0.41 8.24
N ALA A 48 -4.79 0.41 7.62
CA ALA A 48 -4.15 1.63 7.12
C ALA A 48 -4.96 2.29 5.99
N ALA A 49 -5.48 1.50 5.05
CA ALA A 49 -6.34 1.99 3.98
C ALA A 49 -7.63 2.63 4.51
N PHE A 50 -8.27 1.98 5.49
CA PHE A 50 -9.45 2.52 6.16
C PHE A 50 -9.14 3.82 6.91
N ALA A 51 -8.06 3.85 7.68
CA ALA A 51 -7.64 5.05 8.40
C ALA A 51 -7.38 6.23 7.44
N SER A 52 -6.70 5.97 6.31
CA SER A 52 -6.48 6.97 5.27
C SER A 52 -7.79 7.53 4.70
N ALA A 53 -8.75 6.66 4.37
CA ALA A 53 -10.06 7.07 3.89
C ALA A 53 -10.85 7.89 4.92
N CYS A 54 -10.81 7.51 6.21
CA CYS A 54 -11.43 8.27 7.28
C CYS A 54 -10.80 9.66 7.44
N VAL A 55 -9.47 9.75 7.40
CA VAL A 55 -8.77 11.05 7.50
C VAL A 55 -9.15 11.93 6.31
N ALA A 56 -9.09 11.41 5.09
CA ALA A 56 -9.46 12.16 3.88
C ALA A 56 -10.91 12.68 3.93
N TYR A 57 -11.82 11.88 4.50
CA TYR A 57 -13.21 12.29 4.70
C TYR A 57 -13.34 13.43 5.71
N ILE A 58 -12.67 13.34 6.85
CA ILE A 58 -12.74 14.35 7.92
C ILE A 58 -12.06 15.66 7.50
N THR A 59 -10.92 15.58 6.81
CA THR A 59 -10.18 16.76 6.34
C THR A 59 -10.77 17.38 5.08
N ALA A 60 -11.72 16.69 4.43
CA ALA A 60 -12.19 17.01 3.08
C ALA A 60 -11.05 17.17 2.06
N ASN A 61 -9.91 16.54 2.32
CA ASN A 61 -8.72 16.61 1.48
C ASN A 61 -8.20 15.18 1.22
N PRO A 62 -8.20 14.72 -0.05
CA PRO A 62 -7.72 13.38 -0.40
C PRO A 62 -6.18 13.25 -0.46
N TRP A 63 -5.45 14.34 -0.21
CA TRP A 63 -3.98 14.42 -0.23
C TRP A 63 -3.43 14.86 1.13
#